data_AF-A0A0L7KZF2-F1
#
_entry.id   AF-A0A0L7KZF2-F1
#
_cell.length_a   1.000
_cell.length_b   1.000
_cell.length_c   1.000
_cell.angle_alpha   90.00
_cell.angle_beta   90.00
_cell.angle_gamma   90.00
#
_symmetry.space_group_name_H-M   'P 1'
#
loop_
_entity.id
_entity.type
_entity.pdbx_description
1 polymer ?
#
loop_
_entity_poly.entity_id
_entity_poly.type
_entity_poly.pdbx_seq_one_letter_code
_entity_poly.pdbx_strand_id
1 'polypeptide(L)'
;MGRVRTKTVKKAAKIIIEKYYTRLTLDFDTNKRICEEIAIIPTKPLRNKIAGFATHLMRRLRHSQVRGISIKLQEEERERRDNYVPEVSALEHDIIEVDPDTKEMLKMLDFNNINSLQLTAPATQGGYGGRRN
;
A
#
# COMPACT_ATOMS: atom_id res chain seq x y z
N MET A 1 8.63 27.26 18.92
CA MET A 1 8.95 26.89 17.51
C MET A 1 10.45 26.61 17.40
N GLY A 2 10.95 25.47 16.91
CA GLY A 2 10.31 24.19 16.58
C GLY A 2 11.38 23.11 16.33
N ARG A 3 11.27 21.95 17.01
CA ARG A 3 12.16 20.79 16.86
C ARG A 3 11.90 20.02 15.54
N VAL A 4 11.81 20.72 14.41
CA VAL A 4 11.63 20.09 13.09
C VAL A 4 12.96 19.58 12.56
N ARG A 5 13.01 18.33 12.09
CA ARG A 5 14.22 17.71 11.55
C ARG A 5 14.40 18.09 10.08
N THR A 6 15.64 18.37 9.67
CA THR A 6 16.00 18.76 8.30
C THR A 6 15.97 17.58 7.33
N LYS A 7 15.96 17.87 6.01
CA LYS A 7 15.96 16.85 4.96
C LYS A 7 17.13 15.87 5.04
N THR A 8 18.31 16.33 5.43
CA THR A 8 19.52 15.50 5.56
C THR A 8 19.34 14.44 6.64
N VAL A 9 18.84 14.82 7.82
CA VAL A 9 18.53 13.90 8.92
C VAL A 9 17.47 12.89 8.50
N LYS A 10 16.39 13.36 7.87
CA LYS A 10 15.28 12.49 7.44
C LYS A 10 15.72 11.48 6.37
N LYS A 11 16.51 11.92 5.38
CA LYS A 11 17.02 11.07 4.31
C LYS A 11 18.01 10.03 4.84
N ALA A 12 18.96 10.44 5.68
CA ALA A 12 19.94 9.53 6.28
C ALA A 12 19.26 8.44 7.14
N ALA A 13 18.32 8.82 8.00
CA ALA A 13 17.60 7.88 8.85
C ALA A 13 16.80 6.83 8.04
N LYS A 14 16.16 7.24 6.94
CA LYS A 14 15.45 6.31 6.04
C LYS A 14 16.40 5.29 5.43
N ILE A 15 17.54 5.73 4.89
CA ILE A 15 18.56 4.85 4.29
C ILE A 15 19.11 3.85 5.32
N ILE A 16 19.35 4.30 6.56
CA ILE A 16 19.81 3.41 7.65
C ILE A 16 18.76 2.34 7.96
N ILE A 17 17.48 2.71 8.00
CA ILE A 17 16.37 1.77 8.25
C ILE A 17 16.23 0.76 7.12
N GLU A 18 16.29 1.18 5.86
CA GLU A 18 16.15 0.29 4.69
C GLU A 18 17.25 -0.80 4.68
N LYS A 19 18.49 -0.40 4.99
CA LYS A 19 19.64 -1.32 4.92
C LYS A 19 19.84 -2.18 6.18
N TYR A 20 19.52 -1.64 7.35
CA TYR A 20 19.88 -2.24 8.64
C TYR A 20 18.69 -2.43 9.58
N TYR A 21 17.50 -2.65 9.02
CA TYR A 21 16.26 -2.84 9.79
C TYR A 21 16.41 -3.87 10.92
N THR A 22 17.04 -5.01 10.65
CA THR A 22 17.21 -6.12 11.60
C THR A 22 18.07 -5.80 12.82
N ARG A 23 18.96 -4.80 12.72
CA ARG A 23 19.85 -4.39 13.82
C ARG A 23 19.22 -3.33 14.72
N LEU A 24 18.22 -2.60 14.23
CA LEU A 24 17.64 -1.46 14.92
C LEU A 24 16.54 -1.89 15.90
N THR A 25 16.42 -1.14 16.99
CA THR A 25 15.44 -1.38 18.06
C THR A 25 14.49 -0.19 18.22
N LEU A 26 13.60 -0.22 19.21
CA LEU A 26 12.81 0.95 19.59
C LEU A 26 13.54 1.92 20.52
N ASP A 27 14.64 1.46 21.14
CA ASP A 27 15.38 2.23 22.13
C ASP A 27 16.32 3.25 21.47
N PHE A 28 16.42 4.42 22.08
CA PHE A 28 17.24 5.51 21.55
C PHE A 28 18.73 5.29 21.78
N ASP A 29 19.14 4.85 22.96
CA ASP A 29 20.56 4.73 23.29
C ASP A 29 21.23 3.59 22.52
N THR A 30 20.48 2.50 22.30
CA THR A 30 20.89 1.38 21.45
C THR A 30 21.05 1.83 20.00
N ASN A 31 20.03 2.48 19.43
CA ASN A 31 20.10 2.96 18.04
C ASN A 31 21.15 4.05 17.84
N LYS A 32 21.44 4.85 18.86
CA LYS A 32 22.50 5.87 18.83
C LYS A 32 23.88 5.24 18.65
N ARG A 33 24.17 4.13 19.36
CA ARG A 33 25.42 3.36 19.21
C ARG A 33 25.50 2.68 17.84
N ILE A 34 24.39 2.06 17.42
CA ILE A 34 24.30 1.42 16.10
C ILE A 34 24.53 2.42 14.95
N CYS A 35 23.96 3.62 15.03
CA CYS A 35 24.19 4.66 14.01
C CYS A 35 25.65 5.13 13.94
N GLU A 36 26.39 5.05 15.04
CA GLU A 36 27.82 5.41 15.10
C GLU A 36 28.70 4.33 14.49
N GLU A 37 28.33 3.05 14.64
CA GLU A 37 29.02 1.93 14.01
C GLU A 37 28.76 1.85 12.49
N ILE A 38 27.52 2.11 12.07
CA ILE A 38 27.10 1.90 10.67
C ILE A 38 27.53 3.06 9.75
N ALA A 39 27.56 4.28 10.26
CA ALA A 39 27.75 5.48 9.44
C ALA A 39 28.79 6.41 10.04
N ILE A 40 29.64 6.96 9.17
CA ILE A 40 30.58 8.01 9.52
C ILE A 40 29.80 9.31 9.69
N ILE A 41 29.48 9.66 10.93
CA ILE A 41 28.73 10.88 11.26
C ILE A 41 29.68 11.86 11.98
N PRO A 42 29.96 13.04 11.40
CA PRO A 42 31.05 13.91 11.88
C PRO A 42 30.77 14.58 13.22
N THR A 43 29.51 14.76 13.62
CA THR A 43 29.16 15.50 14.84
C THR A 43 28.14 14.77 15.71
N LYS A 44 28.37 14.80 17.02
CA LYS A 44 27.46 14.29 18.06
C LYS A 44 26.00 14.77 17.91
N PRO A 45 25.69 16.07 17.71
CA PRO A 45 24.30 16.51 17.55
C PRO A 45 23.64 15.96 16.28
N LEU A 46 24.39 15.76 15.19
CA LEU A 46 23.87 15.19 13.96
C LEU A 46 23.52 13.70 14.17
N ARG A 47 24.42 12.93 14.80
CA ARG A 47 24.19 11.53 15.18
C ARG A 47 22.93 11.39 16.02
N ASN A 48 22.78 12.21 17.05
CA ASN A 48 21.62 12.15 17.94
C ASN A 48 20.31 12.51 17.21
N LYS A 49 20.33 13.48 16.28
CA LYS A 49 19.16 13.82 15.46
C LYS A 49 18.76 12.70 14.51
N ILE A 50 19.74 12.00 13.91
CA ILE A 50 19.51 10.86 13.01
C ILE A 50 18.95 9.68 13.79
N ALA A 51 19.62 9.25 14.86
CA ALA A 51 19.16 8.17 15.72
C ALA A 51 17.77 8.44 16.29
N GLY A 52 17.50 9.67 16.72
CA GLY A 52 16.19 10.07 17.24
C GLY A 52 15.09 10.14 16.18
N PHE A 53 15.42 10.35 14.90
CA PHE A 53 14.43 10.26 13.82
C PHE A 53 14.23 8.80 13.38
N ALA A 54 15.28 7.99 13.42
CA ALA A 54 15.20 6.55 13.15
C ALA A 54 14.32 5.82 14.17
N THR A 55 14.47 6.09 15.47
CA THR A 55 13.58 5.53 16.52
C THR A 55 12.13 5.94 16.33
N HIS A 56 11.89 7.19 15.93
CA HIS A 56 10.53 7.68 15.65
C HIS A 56 9.91 6.93 14.46
N LEU A 57 10.67 6.67 13.39
CA LEU A 57 10.22 5.87 12.26
C LEU A 57 9.99 4.40 12.65
N MET A 58 10.85 3.81 13.47
CA MET A 58 10.68 2.44 13.96
C MET A 58 9.39 2.24 14.76
N ARG A 59 9.01 3.21 15.60
CA ARG A 59 7.72 3.18 16.30
C ARG A 59 6.53 3.23 15.35
N ARG A 60 6.65 3.97 14.24
CA ARG A 60 5.59 4.04 13.22
C ARG A 60 5.49 2.75 12.41
N LEU A 61 6.64 2.17 12.05
CA LEU A 61 6.77 0.91 11.31
C LEU A 61 6.12 -0.27 12.04
N ARG A 62 6.11 -0.27 13.37
CA ARG A 62 5.40 -1.29 14.17
C ARG A 62 3.90 -1.34 13.89
N HIS A 63 3.27 -0.19 13.68
CA HIS A 63 1.82 -0.10 13.51
C HIS A 63 1.40 -0.11 12.05
N SER A 64 2.19 0.53 11.17
CA SER A 64 1.84 0.64 9.76
C SER A 64 3.07 0.85 8.90
N GLN A 65 2.92 0.53 7.62
CA GLN A 65 3.90 0.84 6.59
C GLN A 65 4.18 2.35 6.55
N VAL A 66 5.45 2.71 6.41
CA VAL A 66 5.88 4.11 6.33
C VAL A 66 6.27 4.44 4.90
N ARG A 67 5.68 5.50 4.35
CA ARG A 67 5.93 5.92 2.96
C ARG A 67 7.41 6.25 2.69
N GLY A 68 7.93 5.67 1.62
CA GLY A 68 9.30 5.88 1.15
C GLY A 68 10.35 5.32 2.11
N ILE A 69 10.07 4.11 2.61
CA ILE A 69 11.01 3.18 3.23
C ILE A 69 10.67 1.82 2.62
N SER A 70 11.60 1.22 1.91
CA SER A 70 11.49 -0.17 1.42
C SER A 70 12.15 -1.11 2.41
N ILE A 71 11.37 -2.04 2.97
CA ILE A 71 11.88 -3.11 3.82
C ILE A 71 11.54 -4.42 3.13
N LYS A 72 12.52 -5.31 2.99
CA LYS A 72 12.34 -6.62 2.35
C LYS A 72 11.14 -7.39 2.90
N LEU A 73 10.94 -7.36 4.21
CA LEU A 73 9.80 -7.98 4.87
C LEU A 73 8.44 -7.48 4.35
N GLN A 74 8.34 -6.18 4.05
CA GLN A 74 7.11 -5.58 3.51
C GLN A 74 6.94 -5.92 2.02
N GLU A 75 8.04 -6.02 1.28
CA GLU A 75 8.02 -6.41 -0.13
C GLU A 75 7.54 -7.86 -0.27
N GLU A 76 8.04 -8.79 0.56
CA GLU A 76 7.60 -10.18 0.60
C GLU A 76 6.12 -10.35 1.02
N GLU A 77 5.62 -9.55 1.96
CA GLU A 77 4.20 -9.56 2.32
C GLU A 77 3.32 -8.98 1.21
N ARG A 78 3.80 -7.95 0.50
CA ARG A 78 3.07 -7.40 -0.66
C ARG A 78 3.01 -8.42 -1.79
N GLU A 79 4.12 -9.05 -2.13
CA GLU A 79 4.15 -10.11 -3.15
C GLU A 79 3.19 -11.25 -2.81
N ARG A 80 3.12 -11.66 -1.53
CA ARG A 80 2.13 -12.67 -1.10
C ARG A 80 0.68 -12.24 -1.26
N ARG A 81 0.37 -10.96 -1.04
CA ARG A 81 -0.99 -10.42 -1.23
C ARG A 81 -1.32 -10.26 -2.71
N ASP A 82 -0.38 -9.77 -3.51
CA ASP A 82 -0.58 -9.54 -4.94
C ASP A 82 -0.70 -10.88 -5.69
N ASN A 83 0.00 -11.92 -5.24
CA ASN A 83 -0.10 -13.28 -5.78
C ASN A 83 -1.29 -14.08 -5.24
N TYR A 84 -2.13 -13.50 -4.37
CA TYR A 84 -3.29 -14.20 -3.84
C TYR A 84 -4.36 -14.35 -4.91
N VAL A 85 -4.56 -15.59 -5.37
CA VAL A 85 -5.67 -15.97 -6.25
C VAL A 85 -6.67 -16.76 -5.41
N PRO A 86 -7.95 -16.34 -5.33
CA PRO A 86 -8.97 -17.10 -4.61
C PRO A 86 -9.25 -18.45 -5.29
N GLU A 87 -9.75 -19.42 -4.53
CA GLU A 87 -10.07 -20.76 -5.05
C GLU A 87 -11.15 -20.74 -6.13
N VAL A 88 -12.14 -19.86 -5.99
CA VAL A 88 -13.22 -19.65 -6.95
C VAL A 88 -13.05 -18.27 -7.57
N SER A 89 -13.14 -18.21 -8.90
CA SER A 89 -13.06 -16.94 -9.62
C SER A 89 -14.31 -16.11 -9.33
N ALA A 90 -14.12 -14.83 -9.00
CA ALA A 90 -15.24 -13.90 -8.88
C ALA A 90 -15.97 -13.65 -10.21
N LEU A 91 -15.50 -14.18 -11.34
CA LEU A 91 -16.21 -14.14 -12.62
C LEU A 91 -17.10 -15.37 -12.83
N GLU A 92 -16.84 -16.45 -12.11
CA GLU A 92 -17.59 -17.69 -12.16
C GLU A 92 -18.84 -17.53 -11.30
N HIS A 93 -19.87 -16.97 -11.92
CA HIS A 93 -21.21 -16.90 -11.34
C HIS A 93 -22.12 -17.85 -12.12
N ASP A 94 -22.98 -18.56 -11.38
CA ASP A 94 -24.00 -19.43 -11.98
C ASP A 94 -24.99 -18.65 -12.86
N ILE A 95 -25.23 -17.37 -12.51
CA ILE A 95 -26.19 -16.48 -13.16
C ILE A 95 -25.50 -15.13 -13.43
N ILE A 96 -25.50 -14.72 -14.69
CA ILE A 96 -25.03 -13.43 -15.20
C ILE A 96 -26.25 -12.61 -15.57
N GLU A 97 -26.50 -11.55 -14.82
CA GLU A 97 -27.58 -10.59 -15.05
C GLU A 97 -27.22 -9.63 -16.19
N VAL A 98 -28.11 -9.51 -17.18
CA VAL A 98 -27.88 -8.72 -18.41
C VAL A 98 -29.11 -7.88 -18.74
N ASP A 99 -28.89 -6.63 -19.12
CA ASP A 99 -29.95 -5.73 -19.57
C ASP A 99 -30.48 -6.13 -20.97
N PRO A 100 -31.70 -5.73 -21.34
CA PRO A 100 -32.26 -6.03 -22.66
C PRO A 100 -31.38 -5.56 -23.84
N ASP A 101 -30.87 -4.33 -23.79
CA ASP A 101 -30.06 -3.74 -24.87
C ASP A 101 -28.72 -4.47 -25.04
N THR A 102 -28.10 -4.89 -23.94
CA THR A 102 -26.83 -5.65 -23.98
C THR A 102 -27.04 -7.08 -24.48
N LYS A 103 -28.22 -7.68 -24.24
CA LYS A 103 -28.58 -8.97 -24.85
C LYS A 103 -28.73 -8.88 -26.37
N GLU A 104 -29.31 -7.80 -26.88
CA GLU A 104 -29.41 -7.56 -28.34
C GLU A 104 -28.04 -7.37 -28.99
N MET A 105 -27.15 -6.63 -28.34
CA MET A 105 -25.77 -6.48 -28.78
C MET A 105 -25.05 -7.84 -28.86
N LEU A 106 -25.19 -8.70 -27.85
CA LEU A 106 -24.59 -10.05 -27.86
C LEU A 106 -25.13 -10.91 -29.01
N LYS A 107 -26.41 -10.75 -29.37
CA LYS A 107 -27.04 -11.42 -30.51
C LYS A 107 -26.49 -10.93 -31.85
N MET A 108 -26.19 -9.63 -31.99
CA MET A 108 -25.56 -9.08 -33.20
C MET A 108 -24.10 -9.51 -33.39
N LEU A 109 -23.41 -9.79 -32.28
CA LEU A 109 -22.03 -10.29 -32.27
C LEU A 109 -21.94 -11.82 -32.35
N ASP A 110 -23.06 -12.51 -32.62
CA ASP A 110 -23.20 -13.97 -32.71
C ASP A 110 -22.87 -14.75 -31.42
N PHE A 111 -22.88 -14.12 -30.24
CA PHE A 111 -22.69 -14.77 -28.93
C PHE A 111 -24.00 -15.31 -28.33
N ASN A 112 -24.69 -16.19 -29.07
CA ASN A 112 -26.03 -16.67 -28.69
C ASN A 112 -26.05 -17.80 -27.62
N ASN A 113 -24.93 -18.52 -27.42
CA ASN A 113 -24.86 -19.76 -26.63
C ASN A 113 -24.28 -19.60 -25.21
N ILE A 114 -24.39 -18.43 -24.58
CA ILE A 114 -23.98 -18.26 -23.18
C ILE A 114 -25.14 -18.67 -22.28
N ASN A 115 -25.03 -19.86 -21.67
CA ASN A 115 -26.11 -20.51 -20.92
C ASN A 115 -26.47 -19.84 -19.58
N SER A 116 -25.57 -19.05 -19.00
CA SER A 116 -25.75 -18.45 -17.68
C SER A 116 -26.39 -17.04 -17.70
N LEU A 117 -26.93 -16.57 -18.83
CA LEU A 117 -27.49 -15.21 -18.93
C LEU A 117 -28.95 -15.13 -18.48
N GLN A 118 -29.24 -14.23 -17.53
CA GLN A 118 -30.60 -13.90 -17.09
C GLN A 118 -30.90 -12.42 -17.36
N LEU A 119 -32.08 -12.13 -17.92
CA LEU A 119 -32.51 -10.76 -18.18
C LEU A 119 -32.97 -10.08 -16.89
N THR A 120 -32.46 -8.88 -16.63
CA THR A 120 -32.93 -8.02 -15.55
C THR A 120 -34.05 -7.10 -16.03
N ALA A 121 -34.94 -6.69 -15.13
CA ALA A 121 -35.94 -5.68 -15.45
C ALA A 121 -35.24 -4.32 -15.65
N PRO A 122 -35.58 -3.56 -16.71
CA PRO A 122 -34.97 -2.26 -16.95
C PRO A 122 -35.25 -1.34 -15.76
N ALA A 123 -34.19 -0.82 -15.14
CA ALA A 123 -34.32 0.18 -14.10
C ALA A 123 -35.06 1.40 -14.70
N THR A 124 -36.26 1.68 -14.19
CA THR A 124 -37.06 2.84 -14.60
C THR A 124 -36.21 4.10 -14.47
N GLN A 125 -35.92 4.75 -15.60
CA GLN A 125 -35.13 5.98 -15.68
C GLN A 125 -35.59 7.00 -14.63
N GLY A 126 -34.73 7.23 -13.64
CA GLY A 126 -34.99 8.23 -12.61
C GLY A 126 -33.75 8.46 -11.77
N GLY A 127 -32.78 9.22 -12.29
CA GLY A 127 -31.83 9.92 -11.42
C GLY A 127 -30.33 9.69 -11.62
N TYR A 128 -29.82 9.39 -12.82
CA TYR A 128 -28.38 9.54 -13.11
C TYR A 128 -27.96 11.00 -13.38
N GLY A 129 -28.76 11.97 -12.94
CA GLY A 129 -28.41 13.38 -12.91
C GLY A 129 -28.03 13.77 -11.49
N GLY A 130 -26.74 13.70 -11.15
CA GLY A 130 -26.24 14.32 -9.94
C GLY A 130 -26.69 15.77 -9.91
N ARG A 131 -27.34 16.20 -8.81
CA ARG A 131 -27.79 17.59 -8.62
C ARG A 131 -26.60 18.52 -8.88
N ARG A 132 -26.68 19.28 -9.98
CA ARG A 132 -25.74 20.38 -10.26
C ARG A 132 -26.05 21.48 -9.24
N ASN A 133 -25.14 21.70 -8.30
CA ASN A 133 -25.08 22.95 -7.53
C ASN A 133 -24.37 24.01 -8.36
#